data_AF-A0A3D5T9C0-F1
#
_entry.id   AF-A0A3D5T9C0-F1
#
_cell.length_a   1.000
_cell.length_b   1.000
_cell.length_c   1.000
_cell.angle_alpha   90.00
_cell.angle_beta   90.00
_cell.angle_gamma   90.00
#
_symmetry.space_group_name_H-M   'P 1'
#
loop_
_entity.id
_entity.type
_entity.pdbx_description
1 polymer ?
#
loop_
_entity_poly.entity_id
_entity_poly.type
_entity_poly.pdbx_seq_one_letter_code
_entity_poly.pdbx_strand_id
1 'polypeptide(L)'
;MGFFDNKVVTVFNQSINGETGECVYFPTLLQNVDIVVKRSKTATKDGQQDADVVTLYVEDVENYKKPKEWENLEDAEKKQYFTFAPRKDFFVKDNCLDEYSGQSYEEMRARYDDCYIVESVSIYEDILPHMEIGGK
;
A
#
# COMPACT_ATOMS: atom_id res chain seq x y z
N MET A 1 -12.18 6.88 22.06
CA MET A 1 -10.72 6.74 22.14
C MET A 1 -10.30 6.15 20.80
N GLY A 2 -9.90 6.98 19.84
CA GLY A 2 -9.50 6.49 18.51
C GLY A 2 -8.08 5.96 18.57
N PHE A 3 -7.85 4.73 18.11
CA PHE A 3 -6.53 4.13 18.00
C PHE A 3 -5.73 4.64 16.79
N PHE A 4 -6.41 5.31 15.84
CA PHE A 4 -5.86 5.76 14.57
C PHE A 4 -5.64 7.27 14.54
N ASP A 5 -4.50 7.69 13.99
CA ASP A 5 -3.99 9.07 14.05
C ASP A 5 -4.50 9.94 12.88
N ASN A 6 -5.67 9.62 12.31
CA ASN A 6 -6.29 10.31 11.15
C ASN A 6 -5.31 10.61 10.00
N LYS A 7 -4.35 9.71 9.75
CA LYS A 7 -3.39 9.87 8.65
C LYS A 7 -4.03 9.44 7.33
N VAL A 8 -3.41 9.87 6.25
CA VAL A 8 -3.79 9.49 4.89
C VAL A 8 -2.66 8.71 4.22
N VAL A 9 -3.02 7.70 3.45
CA VAL A 9 -2.10 6.87 2.67
C VAL A 9 -2.73 6.62 1.32
N THR A 10 -1.94 6.71 0.25
CA THR A 10 -2.38 6.28 -1.08
C THR A 10 -1.79 4.91 -1.37
N VAL A 11 -2.66 3.93 -1.62
CA VAL A 11 -2.30 2.57 -2.04
C VAL A 11 -2.37 2.50 -3.55
N PHE A 12 -1.40 1.85 -4.17
CA PHE A 12 -1.34 1.64 -5.60
C PHE A 12 -1.41 0.15 -5.89
N ASN A 13 -2.54 -0.28 -6.47
CA ASN A 13 -2.74 -1.67 -6.88
C ASN A 13 -2.29 -1.87 -8.33
N GLN A 14 -1.39 -2.82 -8.55
CA GLN A 14 -0.91 -3.12 -9.89
C GLN A 14 -1.84 -4.14 -10.57
N SER A 15 -2.23 -3.84 -11.80
CA SER A 15 -2.90 -4.76 -12.72
C SER A 15 -2.15 -4.83 -14.03
N ILE A 16 -2.27 -5.94 -14.73
CA ILE A 16 -1.80 -6.07 -16.12
C ILE A 16 -3.03 -5.90 -17.00
N ASN A 17 -2.97 -4.97 -17.96
CA ASN A 17 -4.03 -4.81 -18.95
C ASN A 17 -4.06 -6.05 -19.84
N GLY A 18 -5.20 -6.74 -19.90
CA GLY A 18 -5.31 -8.00 -20.66
C GLY A 18 -5.21 -7.85 -22.18
N GLU A 19 -5.46 -6.65 -22.71
CA GLU A 19 -5.41 -6.35 -24.15
C GLU A 19 -4.02 -5.90 -24.60
N THR A 20 -3.36 -5.03 -23.83
CA THR A 20 -2.06 -4.45 -24.18
C THR A 20 -0.87 -5.13 -23.49
N GLY A 21 -1.11 -5.86 -22.39
CA GLY A 21 -0.06 -6.44 -21.54
C GLY A 21 0.68 -5.40 -20.69
N GLU A 22 0.24 -4.15 -20.69
CA GLU A 22 0.89 -3.07 -19.95
C GLU A 22 0.57 -3.14 -18.45
N CYS A 23 1.54 -2.76 -17.62
CA CYS A 23 1.33 -2.60 -16.19
C CYS A 23 0.61 -1.28 -15.93
N VAL A 24 -0.54 -1.35 -15.27
CA VAL A 24 -1.39 -0.21 -14.90
C VAL A 24 -1.52 -0.18 -13.39
N TYR A 25 -1.47 1.01 -12.80
CA TYR A 25 -1.62 1.21 -11.36
C TYR A 25 -2.92 1.94 -11.04
N PHE A 26 -3.67 1.40 -10.09
CA PHE A 26 -4.95 1.95 -9.62
C PHE A 26 -4.72 2.53 -8.21
N PRO A 27 -4.69 3.86 -8.06
CA PRO A 27 -4.48 4.48 -6.76
C PRO A 27 -5.80 4.55 -5.97
N THR A 28 -5.73 4.28 -4.67
CA THR A 28 -6.83 4.43 -3.72
C THR A 28 -6.36 5.20 -2.50
N LEU A 29 -7.07 6.26 -2.13
CA LEU A 29 -6.79 7.02 -0.92
C LEU A 29 -7.47 6.36 0.29
N LEU A 30 -6.66 5.90 1.23
CA LEU A 30 -7.10 5.44 2.53
C LEU A 30 -7.00 6.60 3.53
N GLN A 31 -8.09 6.84 4.24
CA GLN A 31 -8.20 7.85 5.29
C GLN A 31 -8.43 7.16 6.63
N ASN A 32 -8.13 7.86 7.73
CA ASN A 32 -8.26 7.33 9.09
C ASN A 32 -7.38 6.10 9.34
N VAL A 33 -6.21 6.04 8.69
CA VAL A 33 -5.22 4.99 8.91
C VAL A 33 -4.20 5.42 9.95
N ASP A 34 -3.45 4.45 10.48
CA ASP A 34 -2.24 4.72 11.25
C ASP A 34 -1.03 4.06 10.59
N ILE A 35 0.13 4.70 10.71
CA ILE A 35 1.35 4.21 10.11
C ILE A 35 2.51 4.38 11.08
N VAL A 36 3.17 3.27 11.36
CA VAL A 36 4.30 3.19 12.28
C VAL A 36 5.54 2.86 11.46
N VAL A 37 6.43 3.85 11.31
CA VAL A 37 7.70 3.69 10.60
C VAL A 37 8.80 3.43 11.63
N LYS A 38 9.43 2.25 11.57
CA LYS A 38 10.61 1.91 12.37
C LYS A 38 11.85 2.05 11.51
N ARG A 39 12.51 3.21 11.62
CA ARG A 39 13.75 3.47 10.88
C ARG A 39 14.95 2.88 11.58
N SER A 40 15.67 1.99 10.90
CA SER A 40 16.80 1.25 11.48
C SER A 40 18.06 1.55 10.66
N LYS A 41 18.88 2.50 11.10
CA LYS A 41 20.21 2.72 10.50
C LYS A 41 21.23 1.79 11.14
N THR A 42 21.45 0.63 10.55
CA THR A 42 22.55 -0.25 10.98
C THR A 42 23.74 -0.04 10.04
N ALA A 43 24.81 0.61 10.54
CA ALA A 43 26.08 0.66 9.84
C ALA A 43 26.77 -0.71 9.95
N THR A 44 26.82 -1.48 8.87
CA THR A 44 27.64 -2.70 8.78
C THR A 44 28.89 -2.44 7.93
N LYS A 45 29.93 -3.28 8.11
CA LYS A 45 31.23 -3.15 7.43
C LYS A 45 31.16 -3.28 5.89
N ASP A 46 30.03 -3.74 5.36
CA ASP A 46 29.83 -4.05 3.92
C ASP A 46 28.92 -3.04 3.18
N GLY A 47 28.45 -1.99 3.87
CA GLY A 47 27.57 -0.97 3.28
C GLY A 47 26.30 -0.75 4.11
N GLN A 48 25.74 0.46 4.04
CA GLN A 48 24.47 0.79 4.72
C GLN A 48 23.36 -0.12 4.21
N GLN A 49 22.71 -0.85 5.13
CA GLN A 49 21.41 -1.44 4.85
C GLN A 49 20.34 -0.56 5.48
N ASP A 50 19.56 0.11 4.64
CA ASP A 50 18.29 0.69 5.05
C ASP A 50 17.30 -0.48 5.25
N ALA A 51 16.99 -0.72 6.52
CA ALA A 51 16.01 -1.71 6.97
C ALA A 51 14.83 -0.99 7.63
N ASP A 52 14.35 0.06 6.95
CA ASP A 52 13.13 0.73 7.35
C ASP A 52 11.99 -0.28 7.22
N VAL A 53 11.37 -0.59 8.36
CA VAL A 53 10.20 -1.47 8.43
C VAL A 53 9.02 -0.59 8.78
N VAL A 54 8.02 -0.58 7.92
CA VAL A 54 6.78 0.14 8.16
C VAL A 54 5.64 -0.83 8.42
N THR A 55 4.74 -0.45 9.33
CA THR A 55 3.47 -1.13 9.55
C THR A 55 2.36 -0.12 9.38
N LEU A 56 1.50 -0.35 8.39
CA LEU A 56 0.28 0.39 8.14
C LEU A 56 -0.89 -0.37 8.77
N TYR A 57 -1.65 0.31 9.60
CA TYR A 57 -2.85 -0.17 10.25
C TYR A 57 -4.07 0.43 9.57
N VAL A 58 -4.97 -0.44 9.10
CA VAL A 58 -6.20 -0.04 8.40
C VAL A 58 -7.37 -0.66 9.13
N GLU A 59 -8.33 0.16 9.58
CA GLU A 59 -9.61 -0.35 10.11
C GLU A 59 -10.39 -1.09 9.01
N ASP A 60 -11.32 -1.97 9.41
CA ASP A 60 -12.17 -2.66 8.45
C ASP A 60 -12.84 -1.67 7.49
N VAL A 61 -12.58 -1.86 6.19
CA VAL A 61 -12.97 -0.95 5.12
C VAL A 61 -13.73 -1.75 4.09
N GLU A 62 -14.99 -1.36 3.88
CA GLU A 62 -15.95 -2.06 3.02
C GLU A 62 -15.46 -2.26 1.56
N ASN A 63 -14.48 -1.46 1.13
CA ASN A 63 -13.93 -1.47 -0.22
C ASN A 63 -12.69 -2.36 -0.38
N TYR A 64 -12.28 -3.11 0.65
CA TYR A 64 -11.20 -4.08 0.53
C TYR A 64 -11.66 -5.35 -0.19
N LYS A 65 -10.82 -5.85 -1.10
CA LYS A 65 -10.96 -7.15 -1.75
C LYS A 65 -9.65 -7.92 -1.60
N LYS A 66 -9.74 -9.25 -1.50
CA LYS A 66 -8.52 -10.08 -1.52
C LYS A 66 -7.84 -9.97 -2.88
N PRO A 67 -6.50 -10.15 -2.97
CA PRO A 67 -5.76 -9.95 -4.22
C PRO A 67 -6.32 -10.68 -5.44
N LYS A 68 -6.72 -11.95 -5.26
CA LYS A 68 -7.30 -12.75 -6.33
C LYS A 68 -8.69 -12.26 -6.75
N GLU A 69 -9.49 -11.77 -5.82
CA GLU A 69 -10.83 -11.26 -6.11
C GLU A 69 -10.71 -9.94 -6.87
N TRP A 70 -9.84 -9.05 -6.39
CA TRP A 70 -9.58 -7.75 -7.02
C TRP A 70 -9.01 -7.87 -8.44
N GLU A 71 -8.09 -8.82 -8.67
CA GLU A 71 -7.46 -9.01 -10.00
C GLU A 71 -8.47 -9.39 -11.09
N ASN A 72 -9.53 -10.12 -10.72
CA ASN A 72 -10.60 -10.54 -11.62
C ASN A 72 -11.69 -9.48 -11.86
N LEU A 73 -11.65 -8.34 -11.16
CA LEU A 73 -12.59 -7.24 -11.36
C LEU A 73 -12.34 -6.52 -12.69
N GLU A 74 -13.39 -5.91 -13.22
CA GLU A 74 -13.26 -4.99 -14.36
C GLU A 74 -12.55 -3.70 -13.95
N ASP A 75 -11.88 -3.03 -14.88
CA ASP A 75 -11.11 -1.80 -14.62
C ASP A 75 -11.95 -0.66 -14.01
N ALA A 76 -13.26 -0.63 -14.29
CA ALA A 76 -14.19 0.32 -13.69
C ALA A 76 -14.40 0.05 -12.19
N GLU A 77 -14.48 -1.22 -11.80
CA GLU A 77 -14.65 -1.66 -10.41
C GLU A 77 -13.33 -1.57 -9.64
N LYS A 78 -12.19 -1.85 -10.28
CA LYS A 78 -10.85 -1.71 -9.69
C LYS A 78 -10.54 -0.31 -9.18
N LYS A 79 -11.24 0.73 -9.67
CA LYS A 79 -11.14 2.11 -9.17
C LYS A 79 -11.91 2.35 -7.87
N GLN A 80 -12.85 1.47 -7.54
CA GLN A 80 -13.73 1.58 -6.37
C GLN A 80 -13.27 0.70 -5.22
N TYR A 81 -12.54 -0.36 -5.53
CA TYR A 81 -11.99 -1.31 -4.57
C TYR A 81 -10.47 -1.27 -4.55
N PHE A 82 -9.87 -1.74 -3.46
CA PHE A 82 -8.43 -1.87 -3.35
C PHE A 82 -8.05 -3.22 -2.73
N THR A 83 -6.77 -3.57 -2.83
CA THR A 83 -6.20 -4.80 -2.27
C THR A 83 -4.82 -4.53 -1.68
N PHE A 84 -4.23 -5.53 -1.04
CA PHE A 84 -2.82 -5.55 -0.67
C PHE A 84 -2.20 -6.87 -1.13
N ALA A 85 -1.60 -6.86 -2.32
CA ALA A 85 -0.87 -7.99 -2.88
C ALA A 85 0.63 -7.88 -2.54
N PRO A 86 1.19 -8.83 -1.77
CA PRO A 86 2.61 -8.81 -1.41
C PRO A 86 3.52 -8.80 -2.64
N ARG A 87 4.58 -7.99 -2.59
CA ARG A 87 5.62 -7.77 -3.61
C ARG A 87 5.11 -7.25 -4.95
N LYS A 88 3.87 -6.77 -4.98
CA LYS A 88 3.20 -6.30 -6.19
C LYS A 88 2.66 -4.89 -5.98
N ASP A 89 1.89 -4.72 -4.91
CA ASP A 89 1.31 -3.44 -4.56
C ASP A 89 2.25 -2.64 -3.66
N PHE A 90 2.07 -1.33 -3.65
CA PHE A 90 2.84 -0.43 -2.80
C PHE A 90 1.96 0.69 -2.26
N PHE A 91 2.45 1.42 -1.27
CA PHE A 91 1.74 2.53 -0.68
C PHE A 91 2.66 3.68 -0.34
N VAL A 92 2.10 4.89 -0.37
CA VAL A 92 2.80 6.14 -0.07
C VAL A 92 2.07 6.85 1.06
N LYS A 93 2.82 7.33 2.04
CA LYS A 93 2.29 8.10 3.18
C LYS A 93 1.96 9.54 2.78
N ASP A 94 1.07 9.71 1.82
CA ASP A 94 0.51 10.99 1.40
C ASP A 94 -0.74 10.77 0.53
N ASN A 95 -1.42 11.86 0.15
CA ASN A 95 -2.43 11.84 -0.90
C ASN A 95 -1.79 12.06 -2.28
N CYS A 96 -1.79 11.01 -3.11
CA CYS A 96 -1.16 11.02 -4.44
C CYS A 96 -2.19 10.84 -5.58
N LEU A 97 -3.49 11.02 -5.32
CA LEU A 97 -4.55 10.73 -6.32
C LEU A 97 -4.46 11.59 -7.58
N ASP A 98 -4.22 12.90 -7.44
CA ASP A 98 -4.35 13.88 -8.54
C ASP A 98 -3.10 14.01 -9.42
N GLU A 99 -1.92 13.67 -8.90
CA GLU A 99 -0.65 14.07 -9.54
C GLU A 99 0.10 12.88 -10.19
N TYR A 100 -0.18 11.63 -9.79
CA TYR A 100 0.67 10.48 -10.14
C TYR A 100 -0.07 9.16 -10.44
N SER A 101 -1.35 9.21 -10.82
CA SER A 101 -2.10 8.01 -11.21
C SER A 101 -1.41 7.31 -12.40
N GLY A 102 -0.96 6.06 -12.21
CA GLY A 102 -0.33 5.25 -13.25
C GLY A 102 1.20 5.14 -13.19
N GLN A 103 1.87 5.83 -12.26
CA GLN A 103 3.32 5.68 -12.09
C GLN A 103 3.72 4.36 -11.42
N SER A 104 4.89 3.87 -11.80
CA SER A 104 5.48 2.67 -11.21
C SER A 104 6.01 2.89 -9.80
N TYR A 105 6.22 1.79 -9.08
CA TYR A 105 6.83 1.84 -7.75
C TYR A 105 8.20 2.55 -7.74
N GLU A 106 9.05 2.29 -8.74
CA GLU A 106 10.39 2.90 -8.81
C GLU A 106 10.32 4.42 -8.98
N GLU A 107 9.40 4.90 -9.81
CA GLU A 107 9.15 6.32 -10.01
C GLU A 107 8.61 7.00 -8.75
N MET A 108 7.70 6.34 -8.03
CA MET A 108 7.15 6.84 -6.78
C MET A 108 8.22 6.85 -5.68
N ARG A 109 9.03 5.79 -5.57
CA ARG A 109 10.14 5.68 -4.61
C ARG A 109 11.24 6.72 -4.85
N ALA A 110 11.50 7.10 -6.10
CA ALA A 110 12.46 8.14 -6.41
C ALA A 110 11.99 9.55 -5.98
N ARG A 111 10.68 9.74 -5.79
CA ARG A 111 10.07 11.04 -5.45
C ARG A 111 9.69 11.16 -3.97
N TYR A 112 9.29 10.07 -3.34
CA TYR A 112 8.76 10.06 -1.98
C TYR A 112 9.66 9.25 -1.04
N ASP A 113 10.05 9.86 0.08
CA ASP A 113 10.80 9.19 1.14
C ASP A 113 9.98 8.07 1.81
N ASP A 114 8.67 8.28 1.97
CA ASP A 114 7.75 7.35 2.65
C ASP A 114 6.94 6.52 1.64
N CYS A 115 7.64 5.88 0.69
CA CYS A 115 7.08 4.98 -0.32
C CYS A 115 7.54 3.54 -0.07
N TYR A 116 6.60 2.63 0.13
CA TYR A 116 6.88 1.28 0.62
C TYR A 116 6.18 0.22 -0.21
N ILE A 117 6.91 -0.83 -0.58
CA ILE A 117 6.30 -2.00 -1.21
C ILE A 117 5.63 -2.86 -0.14
N VAL A 118 4.47 -3.45 -0.45
CA VAL A 118 3.77 -4.37 0.47
C VAL A 118 4.57 -5.65 0.57
N GLU A 119 4.99 -6.02 1.78
CA GLU A 119 5.73 -7.26 2.04
C GLU A 119 4.84 -8.34 2.68
N SER A 120 3.89 -7.94 3.51
CA SER A 120 3.02 -8.85 4.25
C SER A 120 1.69 -8.22 4.58
N VAL A 121 0.64 -9.04 4.67
CA VAL A 121 -0.71 -8.61 5.07
C VAL A 121 -1.23 -9.57 6.11
N SER A 122 -1.64 -9.03 7.26
CA SER A 122 -2.32 -9.78 8.32
C SER A 122 -3.71 -9.18 8.52
N ILE A 123 -4.73 -10.03 8.53
CA ILE A 123 -6.13 -9.62 8.70
C ILE A 123 -6.62 -10.23 10.00
N TYR A 124 -7.15 -9.38 10.87
CA TYR A 124 -7.70 -9.77 12.16
C TYR A 124 -9.22 -9.57 12.11
N GLU A 125 -9.98 -10.63 12.33
CA GLU A 125 -11.45 -10.65 12.26
C GLU A 125 -12.12 -10.78 13.65
N ASP A 126 -11.33 -10.70 14.73
CA ASP A 126 -11.77 -10.93 16.12
C ASP A 126 -12.34 -9.63 16.76
N ILE A 127 -12.10 -9.38 18.06
CA ILE A 127 -12.74 -8.32 18.85
C ILE A 127 -12.59 -6.90 18.26
N LEU A 128 -11.50 -6.61 17.55
CA LEU A 128 -11.31 -5.37 16.81
C LEU A 128 -10.87 -5.71 15.38
N PRO A 129 -11.78 -5.71 14.39
CA PRO A 129 -11.44 -6.00 13.01
C PRO A 129 -10.49 -4.95 12.42
N HIS A 130 -9.32 -5.37 11.97
CA HIS A 130 -8.32 -4.49 11.34
C HIS A 130 -7.33 -5.29 10.49
N MET A 131 -6.60 -4.56 9.65
CA MET A 131 -5.52 -5.10 8.84
C MET A 131 -4.18 -4.46 9.24
N GLU A 132 -3.14 -5.29 9.28
CA GLU A 132 -1.75 -4.86 9.43
C GLU A 132 -0.97 -5.16 8.15
N ILE A 133 -0.45 -4.11 7.54
CA ILE A 133 0.27 -4.17 6.26
C ILE A 133 1.73 -3.83 6.55
N GLY A 134 2.61 -4.81 6.37
CA GLY A 134 4.05 -4.62 6.48
C GLY A 134 4.63 -4.12 5.16
N GLY A 135 5.53 -3.14 5.20
CA GLY A 135 6.23 -2.63 4.02
C GLY A 135 7.69 -2.25 4.24
N LYS A 136 8.41 -2.04 3.12
CA LYS A 136 9.84 -1.71 3.05
C LYS A 136 10.18 -0.82 1.85
#